data_AF-Q7XEU1-F1
#
_entry.id   AF-Q7XEU1-F1
#
_cell.length_a   1.000
_cell.length_b   1.000
_cell.length_c   1.000
_cell.angle_alpha   90.00
_cell.angle_beta   90.00
_cell.angle_gamma   90.00
#
_symmetry.space_group_name_H-M   'P 1'
#
loop_
_entity.id
_entity.type
_entity.pdbx_description
1 polymer ?
#
loop_
_entity_poly.entity_id
_entity_poly.type
_entity_poly.pdbx_seq_one_letter_code
_entity_poly.pdbx_strand_id
1 'polypeptide(L)'
;MAAAAAASSGWLRRAAGTVPRIPCGLVTALVPTPPPPAAAVVSEAPALALPSHAAVAMELMAVPKKKVSKYKKGLRNGPKALKPVPVIVRCKCCGRVKLPHFYCCSGERGNPGSESS
;
A
#
# COMPACT_ATOMS: atom_id res chain seq x y z
N MET A 1 -55.14 -2.40 17.55
CA MET A 1 -55.22 -3.84 17.22
C MET A 1 -54.02 -4.15 16.34
N ALA A 2 -52.87 -4.49 16.94
CA ALA A 2 -52.30 -5.84 17.02
C ALA A 2 -51.76 -6.34 15.66
N ALA A 3 -50.56 -6.85 15.47
CA ALA A 3 -49.41 -7.07 16.35
C ALA A 3 -48.16 -7.18 15.46
N ALA A 4 -47.01 -6.80 16.02
CA ALA A 4 -45.69 -6.99 15.42
C ALA A 4 -45.29 -8.47 15.43
N ALA A 5 -44.67 -8.96 14.35
CA ALA A 5 -43.93 -10.21 14.34
C ALA A 5 -42.45 -9.90 14.09
N ALA A 6 -41.68 -9.90 15.18
CA ALA A 6 -40.22 -9.94 15.15
C ALA A 6 -39.78 -11.40 15.10
N ALA A 7 -39.03 -11.80 14.06
CA ALA A 7 -38.30 -13.05 14.04
C ALA A 7 -36.81 -12.74 13.85
N SER A 8 -36.05 -13.07 14.89
CA SER A 8 -34.59 -12.92 14.97
C SER A 8 -33.98 -14.30 14.83
N SER A 9 -33.10 -14.51 13.85
CA SER A 9 -32.12 -15.60 13.84
C SER A 9 -31.37 -15.63 12.52
N GLY A 10 -30.04 -15.50 12.55
CA GLY A 10 -29.23 -15.74 11.36
C GLY A 10 -27.86 -15.06 11.37
N TRP A 11 -27.02 -15.31 12.38
CA TRP A 11 -25.61 -14.96 12.29
C TRP A 11 -24.84 -16.16 11.72
N LEU A 12 -24.83 -16.31 10.39
CA LEU A 12 -23.87 -17.19 9.71
C LEU A 12 -22.60 -16.39 9.40
N ARG A 13 -21.52 -16.64 10.15
CA ARG A 13 -20.18 -16.23 9.75
C ARG A 13 -19.66 -17.23 8.70
N ARG A 14 -19.61 -16.81 7.44
CA ARG A 14 -18.83 -17.51 6.41
C ARG A 14 -17.35 -17.22 6.64
N ALA A 15 -16.58 -18.25 6.94
CA ALA A 15 -15.13 -18.21 6.87
C ALA A 15 -14.70 -18.43 5.40
N ALA A 16 -14.10 -17.41 4.79
CA ALA A 16 -13.39 -17.51 3.52
C ALA A 16 -11.98 -16.98 3.76
N GLY A 17 -11.10 -17.85 4.26
CA GLY A 17 -9.67 -17.57 4.40
C GLY A 17 -8.99 -17.82 3.06
N THR A 18 -8.55 -16.73 2.43
CA THR A 18 -7.78 -16.71 1.20
C THR A 18 -6.38 -17.28 1.41
N VAL A 19 -5.96 -18.12 0.47
CA VAL A 19 -4.64 -18.73 0.29
C VAL A 19 -3.50 -17.72 0.53
N PRO A 20 -2.44 -18.07 1.29
CA PRO A 20 -1.28 -17.21 1.43
C PRO A 20 -0.52 -17.17 0.09
N ARG A 21 -0.39 -15.97 -0.48
CA ARG A 21 0.53 -15.74 -1.60
C ARG A 21 1.96 -15.79 -1.07
N ILE A 22 2.65 -16.88 -1.39
CA ILE A 22 4.07 -17.08 -1.14
C ILE A 22 4.86 -16.04 -1.99
N PRO A 23 5.75 -15.22 -1.39
CA PRO A 23 6.69 -14.44 -2.19
C PRO A 23 7.77 -15.37 -2.74
N CYS A 24 7.70 -15.67 -4.04
CA CYS A 24 8.84 -16.13 -4.82
C CYS A 24 9.93 -15.05 -4.79
N GLY A 25 11.14 -15.40 -4.34
CA GLY A 25 12.30 -14.51 -4.52
C GLY A 25 13.34 -14.54 -3.42
N LEU A 26 13.66 -15.71 -2.86
CA LEU A 26 14.91 -15.92 -2.10
C LEU A 26 15.78 -16.89 -2.91
N VAL A 27 16.35 -16.39 -4.01
CA VAL A 27 17.45 -17.05 -4.70
C VAL A 27 18.72 -16.48 -4.11
N THR A 28 19.22 -17.14 -3.07
CA THR A 28 20.55 -16.94 -2.49
C THR A 28 21.57 -17.40 -3.52
N ALA A 29 22.03 -16.49 -4.38
CA ALA A 29 23.17 -16.74 -5.24
C ALA A 29 24.44 -16.66 -4.40
N LEU A 30 24.96 -17.84 -4.01
CA LEU A 30 26.35 -18.01 -3.60
C LEU A 30 27.26 -17.57 -4.75
N VAL A 31 27.88 -16.40 -4.60
CA VAL A 31 29.03 -16.00 -5.42
C VAL A 31 30.23 -15.88 -4.48
N PRO A 32 31.29 -16.69 -4.64
CA PRO A 32 32.52 -16.53 -3.88
C PRO A 32 33.29 -15.35 -4.47
N THR A 33 33.32 -14.24 -3.77
CA THR A 33 34.19 -13.10 -4.10
C THR A 33 35.62 -13.36 -3.60
N PRO A 34 36.66 -13.12 -4.43
CA PRO A 34 38.06 -13.39 -4.10
C PRO A 34 38.62 -12.32 -3.12
N PRO A 35 39.72 -12.63 -2.39
CA PRO A 35 40.30 -11.72 -1.42
C PRO A 35 41.04 -10.56 -2.14
N PRO A 36 40.96 -9.31 -1.64
CA PRO A 36 41.77 -8.22 -2.17
C PRO A 36 43.22 -8.30 -1.66
N PRO A 37 44.21 -7.94 -2.50
CA PRO A 37 45.62 -7.98 -2.15
C PRO A 37 46.04 -6.80 -1.27
N ALA A 38 47.15 -7.02 -0.55
CA ALA A 38 47.83 -6.10 0.32
C ALA A 38 48.29 -4.78 -0.36
N ALA A 39 48.51 -3.78 0.48
CA ALA A 39 49.26 -2.54 0.24
C ALA A 39 48.53 -1.38 -0.47
N ALA A 40 47.95 -0.48 0.34
CA ALA A 40 48.00 0.96 0.08
C ALA A 40 47.81 1.73 1.39
N VAL A 41 48.92 2.19 1.95
CA VAL A 41 48.99 3.27 2.94
C VAL A 41 48.28 4.49 2.34
N VAL A 42 47.19 4.95 2.96
CA VAL A 42 46.57 6.24 2.68
C VAL A 42 46.16 6.90 3.99
N SER A 43 46.98 7.89 4.34
CA SER A 43 46.64 9.18 4.93
C SER A 43 45.51 9.21 5.96
N GLU A 44 45.92 9.42 7.21
CA GLU A 44 45.13 9.79 8.37
C GLU A 44 44.26 11.03 8.07
N ALA A 45 43.04 10.80 7.59
CA ALA A 45 41.97 11.78 7.63
C ALA A 45 41.49 11.85 9.08
N PRO A 46 41.43 13.04 9.72
CA PRO A 46 40.96 13.15 11.09
C PRO A 46 39.54 12.63 11.09
N ALA A 47 39.32 11.52 11.79
CA ALA A 47 37.99 11.03 12.10
C ALA A 47 37.21 12.22 12.62
N LEU A 48 36.31 12.76 11.80
CA LEU A 48 35.32 13.72 12.25
C LEU A 48 34.52 12.95 13.29
N ALA A 49 34.93 13.16 14.54
CA ALA A 49 34.22 12.79 15.73
C ALA A 49 32.83 13.37 15.54
N LEU A 50 31.91 12.57 14.99
CA LEU A 50 30.49 12.81 15.10
C LEU A 50 30.26 12.92 16.60
N PRO A 51 29.92 14.10 17.14
CA PRO A 51 29.49 14.17 18.52
C PRO A 51 28.46 13.06 18.73
N SER A 52 28.42 12.50 19.93
CA SER A 52 27.45 11.48 20.37
C SER A 52 25.98 11.95 20.31
N HIS A 53 25.64 12.91 19.44
CA HIS A 53 24.31 13.34 19.10
C HIS A 53 23.46 12.28 18.39
N ALA A 54 24.02 11.15 17.96
CA ALA A 54 23.20 10.02 17.50
C ALA A 54 22.30 9.46 18.61
N ALA A 55 22.75 9.50 19.87
CA ALA A 55 21.92 9.16 21.03
C ALA A 55 20.99 10.31 21.44
N VAL A 56 21.49 11.56 21.39
CA VAL A 56 20.71 12.77 21.72
C VAL A 56 19.58 13.03 20.71
N ALA A 57 19.74 12.61 19.45
CA ALA A 57 18.70 12.69 18.43
C ALA A 57 17.51 11.78 18.73
N MET A 58 17.70 10.68 19.47
CA MET A 58 16.61 9.80 19.92
C MET A 58 15.95 10.28 21.21
N GLU A 59 16.65 11.08 22.01
CA GLU A 59 16.18 11.61 23.30
C GLU A 59 15.20 12.79 23.15
N LEU A 60 15.28 13.52 22.02
CA LEU A 60 14.36 14.62 21.69
C LEU A 60 13.05 14.17 21.03
N MET A 61 12.92 12.89 20.70
CA MET A 61 11.71 12.37 20.07
C MET A 61 10.65 12.12 21.14
N ALA A 62 9.56 12.88 21.12
CA ALA A 62 8.43 12.66 22.02
C ALA A 62 7.82 11.27 21.80
N VAL A 63 7.97 10.38 22.79
CA VAL A 63 7.46 9.00 22.74
C VAL A 63 6.01 8.94 23.27
N PRO A 64 5.09 8.18 22.63
CA PRO A 64 3.73 7.99 23.12
C PRO A 64 3.70 7.48 24.57
N LYS A 65 3.25 8.32 25.51
CA LYS A 65 3.19 7.96 26.94
C LYS A 65 2.14 6.88 27.26
N LYS A 66 1.01 6.88 26.53
CA LYS A 66 -0.13 5.99 26.75
C LYS A 66 -0.64 5.43 25.44
N LYS A 67 -1.05 4.17 25.44
CA LYS A 67 -1.71 3.52 24.30
C LYS A 67 -3.05 4.19 24.02
N VAL A 68 -3.30 4.53 22.76
CA VAL A 68 -4.57 5.14 22.33
C VAL A 68 -5.69 4.09 22.34
N SER A 69 -6.86 4.43 22.90
CA SER A 69 -8.03 3.54 22.93
C SER A 69 -8.60 3.27 21.53
N LYS A 70 -9.30 2.13 21.35
CA LYS A 70 -9.93 1.77 20.07
C LYS A 70 -10.89 2.87 19.57
N TYR A 71 -11.67 3.47 20.48
CA TYR A 71 -12.56 4.60 20.20
C TYR A 71 -11.81 5.81 19.59
N LYS A 72 -10.73 6.27 20.25
CA LYS A 72 -9.93 7.41 19.76
C LYS A 72 -9.20 7.09 18.45
N LYS A 73 -8.76 5.84 18.24
CA LYS A 73 -8.19 5.39 16.96
C LYS A 73 -9.23 5.42 15.85
N GLY A 74 -10.46 4.96 16.14
CA GLY A 74 -11.59 4.99 15.21
C GLY A 74 -11.96 6.41 14.80
N LEU A 75 -12.02 7.35 15.74
CA LEU A 75 -12.36 8.75 15.44
C LEU A 75 -11.32 9.44 14.54
N ARG A 76 -10.02 9.11 14.69
CA ARG A 76 -8.94 9.65 13.85
C ARG A 76 -8.89 9.03 12.45
N ASN A 77 -9.29 7.77 12.31
CA ASN A 77 -9.19 7.02 11.05
C ASN A 77 -10.51 6.94 10.28
N GLY A 78 -11.66 7.08 10.96
CA GLY A 78 -13.00 6.97 10.36
C GLY A 78 -13.21 7.93 9.19
N PRO A 79 -12.83 9.21 9.30
CA PRO A 79 -12.96 10.17 8.18
C PRO A 79 -12.07 9.85 6.98
N LYS A 80 -11.08 8.95 7.11
CA LYS A 80 -10.18 8.54 6.03
C LYS A 80 -10.72 7.36 5.21
N ALA A 81 -12.02 7.09 5.29
CA ALA A 81 -12.65 6.07 4.47
C ALA A 81 -12.54 6.41 2.97
N LEU A 82 -12.31 5.39 2.16
CA LEU A 82 -12.29 5.55 0.71
C LEU A 82 -13.70 5.90 0.23
N LYS A 83 -13.84 7.08 -0.37
CA LYS A 83 -15.09 7.49 -1.02
C LYS A 83 -15.26 6.68 -2.30
N PRO A 84 -16.44 6.05 -2.55
CA PRO A 84 -16.68 5.38 -3.82
C PRO A 84 -16.69 6.41 -4.96
N VAL A 85 -16.09 6.05 -6.08
CA VAL A 85 -16.07 6.91 -7.28
C VAL A 85 -17.46 6.85 -7.92
N PRO A 86 -18.18 7.99 -8.06
CA PRO A 86 -19.59 8.00 -8.44
C PRO A 86 -19.83 7.61 -9.91
N VAL A 87 -18.84 7.84 -10.78
CA VAL A 87 -18.97 7.60 -12.21
C VAL A 87 -17.72 6.92 -12.73
N ILE A 88 -17.92 5.73 -13.28
CA ILE A 88 -16.88 4.91 -13.90
C ILE A 88 -17.25 4.76 -15.38
N VAL A 89 -16.39 5.22 -16.28
CA VAL A 89 -16.65 5.20 -17.73
C VAL A 89 -15.84 4.07 -18.36
N ARG A 90 -16.40 3.34 -19.32
CA ARG A 90 -15.64 2.38 -20.13
C ARG A 90 -15.12 3.07 -21.38
N CYS A 91 -13.87 2.79 -21.75
CA CYS A 91 -13.35 3.23 -23.04
C CYS A 91 -14.08 2.52 -24.18
N LYS A 92 -14.46 3.27 -25.22
CA LYS A 92 -15.12 2.70 -26.40
C LYS A 92 -14.21 1.78 -27.23
N CYS A 93 -12.89 2.00 -27.22
CA CYS A 93 -11.93 1.21 -28.01
C CYS A 93 -11.43 -0.03 -27.26
N CYS A 94 -10.86 0.16 -26.05
CA CYS A 94 -10.22 -0.91 -25.26
C CYS A 94 -11.19 -1.65 -24.32
N GLY A 95 -12.39 -1.11 -24.07
CA GLY A 95 -13.29 -1.61 -23.02
C GLY A 95 -12.79 -1.42 -21.57
N ARG A 96 -11.55 -0.96 -21.36
CA ARG A 96 -10.99 -0.72 -20.01
C ARG A 96 -11.76 0.37 -19.28
N VAL A 97 -11.87 0.18 -17.97
CA VAL A 97 -12.44 1.14 -17.04
C VAL A 97 -11.50 2.34 -16.90
N LYS A 98 -12.06 3.54 -17.00
CA LYS A 98 -11.36 4.82 -16.84
C LYS A 98 -12.19 5.79 -16.01
N LEU A 99 -11.48 6.72 -15.36
CA LEU A 99 -12.10 7.88 -14.75
C LEU A 99 -12.62 8.85 -15.84
N PRO A 100 -13.67 9.63 -15.56
CA PRO A 100 -14.11 10.69 -16.45
C PRO A 100 -12.93 11.63 -16.80
N HIS A 101 -12.85 12.04 -18.07
CA HIS A 101 -11.79 12.90 -18.65
C HIS A 101 -10.39 12.28 -18.83
N PHE A 102 -10.17 11.04 -18.43
CA PHE A 102 -8.93 10.32 -18.78
C PHE A 102 -9.05 9.66 -20.17
N TYR A 103 -7.97 9.70 -20.94
CA TYR A 103 -7.87 9.05 -22.26
C TYR A 103 -7.28 7.63 -22.11
N CYS A 104 -8.05 6.58 -22.44
CA CYS A 104 -7.48 5.25 -22.77
C CYS A 104 -7.21 5.24 -24.29
N CYS A 105 -6.24 4.44 -24.74
CA CYS A 105 -5.92 4.26 -26.17
C CYS A 105 -5.47 5.54 -26.89
N SER A 106 -4.63 6.36 -26.25
CA SER A 106 -4.09 7.58 -26.86
C SER A 106 -5.15 8.62 -27.30
N GLY A 107 -6.41 8.45 -26.89
CA GLY A 107 -7.51 9.35 -27.26
C GLY A 107 -8.29 8.92 -28.50
N GLU A 108 -8.02 7.75 -29.07
CA GLU A 108 -8.81 7.20 -30.18
C GLU A 108 -10.29 7.16 -29.76
N ARG A 109 -11.14 7.89 -30.48
CA ARG A 109 -12.59 7.86 -30.23
C ARG A 109 -13.12 6.73 -31.10
N GLY A 110 -13.36 5.57 -30.48
CA GLY A 110 -13.75 4.33 -31.16
C GLY A 110 -14.64 4.61 -32.37
N ASN A 111 -14.18 4.19 -33.54
CA ASN A 111 -14.82 4.43 -34.83
C ASN A 111 -16.29 3.98 -34.74
N PRO A 112 -17.29 4.88 -34.78
CA PRO A 112 -18.69 4.52 -34.73
C PRO A 112 -19.19 3.97 -36.08
N GLY A 113 -18.35 3.24 -36.82
CA GLY A 113 -18.61 2.82 -38.20
C GLY A 113 -17.94 1.51 -38.62
N SER A 114 -17.40 0.71 -37.68
CA SER A 114 -17.05 -0.69 -37.97
C SER A 114 -18.21 -1.61 -37.60
N GLU A 115 -19.36 -1.38 -38.21
CA GLU A 115 -20.34 -2.45 -38.39
C GLU A 115 -19.92 -3.21 -39.64
N SER A 116 -19.90 -4.53 -39.48
CA SER A 116 -19.44 -5.54 -40.42
C SER A 116 -19.95 -5.32 -41.85
N SER A 117 -19.09 -5.63 -42.82
CA SER A 117 -19.42 -5.77 -44.24
C SER A 117 -20.68 -6.59 -44.50
#